data_AF-A0A0F2RCA3-F1
#
_entry.id   AF-A0A0F2RCA3-F1
#
_cell.length_a   1.000
_cell.length_b   1.000
_cell.length_c   1.000
_cell.angle_alpha   90.00
_cell.angle_beta   90.00
_cell.angle_gamma   90.00
#
_symmetry.space_group_name_H-M   'P 1'
#
loop_
_entity.id
_entity.type
_entity.pdbx_description
1 polymer ?
#
loop_
_entity_poly.entity_id
_entity_poly.type
_entity_poly.pdbx_seq_one_letter_code
_entity_poly.pdbx_strand_id
1 'polypeptide(L)'
;RPGGWLDLTAQARSPGSTLKPFIYAMAFDDGTAASDTLISDLPKRFAAYQPENFDRMFRGDVRVSDALQHSLNVPAVMILDKVGPERFAAQLALAGASPRIAGSASHEAGLAIALGGAGLTARELAVLYAALGDGGIAKPLVWREEEEAASLARPGRRLIGESSAEEIIRILQNGPTPEGRVPGRLTENAPQIAFKTGTSYGYRDAWAAGVAGDLAIVVWVGRADGAPRPGVTGGDAALPVLFEIADRAAHHLRDTGEARGRLTSEKHVRSRGAMRDFAAAAPPQILFPPRDAELWAGSVDGAPARGFVLAGRGDGKLSWYVDGAPCEVDDAGAPVWSPTREGFYTVTAVDSAGRASRVRVRVLTGPA
;
A
#
# COMPACT_ATOMS: atom_id res chain seq x y z
N ARG A 1 24.12 -34.64 -1.98
CA ARG A 1 24.44 -34.25 -3.38
C ARG A 1 24.82 -32.78 -3.36
N PRO A 2 26.01 -32.36 -3.85
CA PRO A 2 26.33 -30.95 -4.01
C PRO A 2 25.39 -30.33 -5.07
N GLY A 3 24.77 -29.19 -4.74
CA GLY A 3 24.18 -28.23 -5.68
C GLY A 3 22.91 -28.67 -6.43
N GLY A 4 21.76 -28.76 -5.75
CA GLY A 4 20.46 -28.78 -6.44
C GLY A 4 20.00 -27.35 -6.82
N TRP A 5 19.30 -27.21 -7.94
CA TRP A 5 18.58 -25.97 -8.28
C TRP A 5 17.44 -25.76 -7.28
N LEU A 6 17.43 -24.59 -6.62
CA LEU A 6 16.36 -24.23 -5.70
C LEU A 6 15.27 -23.47 -6.46
N ASP A 7 14.09 -24.06 -6.56
CA ASP A 7 12.93 -23.34 -7.06
C ASP A 7 12.40 -22.39 -5.98
N LEU A 8 12.77 -21.11 -6.12
CA LEU A 8 12.40 -20.04 -5.21
C LEU A 8 10.91 -19.65 -5.31
N THR A 9 10.22 -20.04 -6.40
CA THR A 9 8.78 -19.76 -6.55
C THR A 9 7.94 -20.60 -5.59
N ALA A 10 8.47 -21.74 -5.14
CA ALA A 10 7.86 -22.65 -4.18
C ALA A 10 8.32 -22.43 -2.73
N GLN A 11 9.24 -21.48 -2.49
CA GLN A 11 9.74 -21.19 -1.15
C GLN A 11 8.91 -20.10 -0.48
N ALA A 12 8.47 -20.35 0.75
CA ALA A 12 7.72 -19.38 1.52
C ALA A 12 8.62 -18.21 1.94
N ARG A 13 8.15 -16.99 1.71
CA ARG A 13 8.82 -15.74 2.04
C ARG A 13 7.81 -14.77 2.61
N SER A 14 8.27 -13.74 3.30
CA SER A 14 7.36 -12.68 3.74
C SER A 14 6.83 -11.94 2.51
N PRO A 15 5.49 -11.89 2.30
CA PRO A 15 4.88 -11.21 1.16
C PRO A 15 4.90 -9.68 1.32
N GLY A 16 5.28 -9.17 2.50
CA GLY A 16 5.20 -7.75 2.82
C GLY A 16 3.78 -7.21 2.58
N SER A 17 3.69 -6.09 1.86
CA SER A 17 2.42 -5.40 1.60
C SER A 17 1.59 -5.97 0.43
N THR A 18 1.99 -7.08 -0.22
CA THR A 18 1.23 -7.63 -1.36
C THR A 18 -0.14 -8.19 -0.97
N LEU A 19 -0.40 -8.40 0.33
CA LEU A 19 -1.69 -8.91 0.83
C LEU A 19 -2.74 -7.82 1.09
N LYS A 20 -2.34 -6.54 1.14
CA LYS A 20 -3.26 -5.43 1.42
C LYS A 20 -4.47 -5.37 0.50
N PRO A 21 -4.37 -5.57 -0.84
CA PRO A 21 -5.54 -5.55 -1.73
C PRO A 21 -6.67 -6.48 -1.24
N PHE A 22 -6.33 -7.67 -0.74
CA PHE A 22 -7.32 -8.65 -0.28
C PHE A 22 -7.93 -8.28 1.08
N ILE A 23 -7.18 -7.60 1.94
CA ILE A 23 -7.70 -7.07 3.21
C ILE A 23 -8.80 -6.04 2.94
N TYR A 24 -8.52 -5.09 2.03
CA TYR A 24 -9.51 -4.09 1.64
C TYR A 24 -10.69 -4.71 0.88
N ALA A 25 -10.44 -5.66 -0.03
CA ALA A 25 -11.52 -6.36 -0.73
C ALA A 25 -12.49 -7.08 0.22
N MET A 26 -11.98 -7.77 1.25
CA MET A 26 -12.85 -8.41 2.23
C MET A 26 -13.65 -7.39 3.05
N ALA A 27 -13.06 -6.24 3.37
CA ALA A 27 -13.79 -5.16 4.03
C ALA A 27 -14.89 -4.56 3.14
N PHE A 28 -14.67 -4.53 1.82
CA PHE A 28 -15.67 -4.11 0.83
C PHE A 28 -16.81 -5.14 0.72
N ASP A 29 -16.48 -6.44 0.69
CA ASP A 29 -17.47 -7.52 0.72
C ASP A 29 -18.35 -7.45 1.98
N ASP A 30 -17.75 -7.09 3.12
CA ASP A 30 -18.46 -6.94 4.39
C ASP A 30 -19.29 -5.64 4.48
N GLY A 31 -19.11 -4.71 3.53
CA GLY A 31 -19.69 -3.37 3.60
C GLY A 31 -19.15 -2.50 4.74
N THR A 32 -18.01 -2.88 5.33
CA THR A 32 -17.39 -2.16 6.46
C THR A 32 -16.49 -1.00 6.00
N ALA A 33 -16.12 -1.00 4.73
CA ALA A 33 -15.42 0.07 4.05
C ALA A 33 -15.83 0.12 2.57
N ALA A 34 -15.62 1.28 1.95
CA ALA A 34 -15.64 1.50 0.51
C ALA A 34 -14.40 2.32 0.12
N SER A 35 -14.13 2.48 -1.18
CA SER A 35 -12.93 3.17 -1.66
C SER A 35 -12.82 4.62 -1.17
N ASP A 36 -13.95 5.31 -1.03
CA ASP A 36 -14.04 6.69 -0.59
C ASP A 36 -14.14 6.87 0.94
N THR A 37 -14.27 5.77 1.68
CA THR A 37 -14.33 5.78 3.15
C THR A 37 -13.08 6.43 3.73
N LEU A 38 -13.27 7.37 4.65
CA LEU A 38 -12.17 8.00 5.38
C LEU A 38 -11.69 7.09 6.52
N ILE A 39 -10.38 6.92 6.61
CA ILE A 39 -9.70 6.13 7.63
C ILE A 39 -8.50 6.92 8.16
N SER A 40 -8.29 6.83 9.47
CA SER A 40 -7.23 7.59 10.13
C SER A 40 -5.88 6.87 10.03
N ASP A 41 -4.88 7.55 9.50
CA ASP A 41 -3.47 7.18 9.51
C ASP A 41 -2.74 7.99 10.60
N LEU A 42 -2.96 7.59 11.86
CA LEU A 42 -2.38 8.19 13.06
C LEU A 42 -1.72 7.10 13.93
N PRO A 43 -0.77 7.44 14.82
CA PRO A 43 -0.19 6.48 15.75
C PRO A 43 -1.29 5.73 16.52
N LYS A 44 -1.35 4.41 16.35
CA LYS A 44 -2.35 3.56 17.00
C LYS A 44 -1.71 2.28 17.51
N ARG A 45 -2.10 1.88 18.72
CA ARG A 45 -1.66 0.64 19.36
C ARG A 45 -2.81 -0.37 19.42
N PHE A 46 -2.49 -1.63 19.11
CA PHE A 46 -3.37 -2.79 19.15
C PHE A 46 -2.81 -3.77 20.19
N ALA A 47 -3.28 -3.67 21.43
CA ALA A 47 -2.67 -4.37 22.57
C ALA A 47 -1.14 -4.11 22.65
N ALA A 48 -0.31 -5.13 22.41
CA ALA A 48 1.16 -5.01 22.42
C ALA A 48 1.76 -4.65 21.05
N TYR A 49 0.96 -4.58 19.98
CA TYR A 49 1.42 -4.35 18.62
C TYR A 49 1.17 -2.89 18.19
N GLN A 50 2.21 -2.22 17.69
CA GLN A 50 2.11 -0.85 17.17
C GLN A 50 2.70 -0.81 15.74
N PRO A 51 1.85 -0.80 14.70
CA PRO A 51 2.34 -0.68 13.34
C PRO A 51 2.83 0.75 13.06
N GLU A 52 3.90 0.85 12.27
CA GLU A 52 4.40 2.11 11.70
C GLU A 52 4.31 2.04 10.17
N ASN A 53 4.10 3.17 9.51
CA ASN A 53 4.24 3.26 8.06
C ASN A 53 5.69 3.04 7.63
N PHE A 54 5.89 2.61 6.39
CA PHE A 54 7.22 2.28 5.86
C PHE A 54 8.17 3.49 5.91
N ASP A 55 7.65 4.68 5.65
CA ASP A 55 8.35 5.97 5.71
C ASP A 55 8.33 6.62 7.10
N ARG A 56 7.69 5.98 8.09
CA ARG A 56 7.46 6.48 9.46
C ARG A 56 6.72 7.83 9.52
N MET A 57 6.00 8.19 8.46
CA MET A 57 5.16 9.39 8.41
C MET A 57 3.68 9.03 8.55
N PHE A 58 2.92 9.88 9.22
CA PHE A 58 1.47 9.77 9.39
C PHE A 58 0.76 10.82 8.53
N ARG A 59 -0.35 10.44 7.88
CA ARG A 59 -1.07 11.28 6.92
C ARG A 59 -2.41 11.80 7.43
N GLY A 60 -2.79 11.47 8.67
CA GLY A 60 -4.10 11.84 9.21
C GLY A 60 -5.22 11.09 8.49
N ASP A 61 -6.38 11.72 8.32
CA ASP A 61 -7.50 11.07 7.64
C ASP A 61 -7.27 11.01 6.13
N VAL A 62 -7.30 9.79 5.60
CA VAL A 62 -7.09 9.48 4.18
C VAL A 62 -8.23 8.63 3.65
N ARG A 63 -8.48 8.63 2.34
CA ARG A 63 -9.41 7.67 1.74
C ARG A 63 -8.79 6.28 1.73
N VAL A 64 -9.61 5.25 1.80
CA VAL A 64 -9.16 3.86 1.67
C VAL A 64 -8.45 3.63 0.32
N SER A 65 -8.92 4.24 -0.77
CA SER A 65 -8.24 4.21 -2.06
C SER A 65 -6.80 4.71 -1.96
N ASP A 66 -6.60 5.86 -1.31
CA ASP A 66 -5.30 6.52 -1.19
C ASP A 66 -4.39 5.72 -0.26
N ALA A 67 -4.95 5.19 0.84
CA ALA A 67 -4.23 4.32 1.76
C ALA A 67 -3.70 3.06 1.07
N LEU A 68 -4.47 2.43 0.19
CA LEU A 68 -4.04 1.26 -0.57
C LEU A 68 -3.00 1.64 -1.64
N GLN A 69 -3.22 2.73 -2.39
CA GLN A 69 -2.28 3.21 -3.42
C GLN A 69 -0.91 3.58 -2.85
N HIS A 70 -0.90 4.24 -1.70
CA HIS A 70 0.33 4.59 -0.97
C HIS A 70 0.81 3.48 -0.04
N SER A 71 0.12 2.34 0.00
CA SER A 71 0.50 1.18 0.79
C SER A 71 0.73 1.50 2.28
N LEU A 72 -0.16 2.29 2.88
CA LEU A 72 -0.06 2.67 4.30
C LEU A 72 -0.29 1.46 5.20
N ASN A 73 0.51 1.33 6.26
CA ASN A 73 0.50 0.18 7.16
C ASN A 73 -0.61 0.30 8.19
N VAL A 74 -0.78 1.48 8.81
CA VAL A 74 -1.75 1.64 9.90
C VAL A 74 -3.19 1.46 9.43
N PRO A 75 -3.66 2.09 8.33
CA PRO A 75 -5.01 1.84 7.82
C PRO A 75 -5.24 0.38 7.45
N ALA A 76 -4.26 -0.30 6.86
CA ALA A 76 -4.40 -1.72 6.49
C ALA A 76 -4.56 -2.62 7.72
N VAL A 77 -3.80 -2.36 8.80
CA VAL A 77 -3.95 -3.07 10.07
C VAL A 77 -5.30 -2.75 10.73
N MET A 78 -5.76 -1.50 10.69
CA MET A 78 -7.07 -1.11 11.21
C MET A 78 -8.23 -1.82 10.48
N ILE A 79 -8.14 -1.98 9.17
CA ILE A 79 -9.14 -2.73 8.40
C ILE A 79 -9.06 -4.22 8.74
N LEU A 80 -7.86 -4.79 8.83
CA LEU A 80 -7.70 -6.20 9.18
C LEU A 80 -8.25 -6.52 10.58
N ASP A 81 -8.08 -5.61 11.55
CA ASP A 81 -8.64 -5.72 12.90
C ASP A 81 -10.17 -5.83 12.88
N LYS A 82 -10.84 -5.12 11.95
CA LYS A 82 -12.29 -5.24 11.73
C LYS A 82 -12.68 -6.52 10.98
N VAL A 83 -11.92 -6.89 9.95
CA VAL A 83 -12.19 -8.10 9.14
C VAL A 83 -11.96 -9.38 9.95
N GLY A 84 -11.01 -9.35 10.88
CA GLY A 84 -10.55 -10.49 11.65
C GLY A 84 -9.36 -11.18 10.97
N PRO A 85 -8.17 -11.24 11.59
CA PRO A 85 -6.97 -11.81 10.98
C PRO A 85 -7.08 -13.33 10.75
N GLU A 86 -7.78 -14.07 11.61
CA GLU A 86 -8.04 -15.50 11.42
C GLU A 86 -8.96 -15.78 10.23
N ARG A 87 -10.04 -15.00 10.12
CA ARG A 87 -10.96 -15.08 8.97
C ARG A 87 -10.22 -14.76 7.67
N PHE A 88 -9.38 -13.73 7.68
CA PHE A 88 -8.54 -13.38 6.55
C PHE A 88 -7.61 -14.55 6.15
N ALA A 89 -6.88 -15.12 7.12
CA ALA A 89 -5.98 -16.25 6.85
C ALA A 89 -6.73 -17.50 6.34
N ALA A 90 -7.90 -17.82 6.91
CA ALA A 90 -8.74 -18.92 6.47
C ALA A 90 -9.23 -18.71 5.03
N GLN A 91 -9.63 -17.49 4.69
CA GLN A 91 -10.08 -17.15 3.33
C GLN A 91 -8.95 -17.30 2.30
N LEU A 92 -7.74 -16.86 2.62
CA LEU A 92 -6.56 -17.09 1.78
C LEU A 92 -6.27 -18.60 1.62
N ALA A 93 -6.33 -19.37 2.71
CA ALA A 93 -6.09 -20.82 2.67
C ALA A 93 -7.13 -21.56 1.81
N LEU A 94 -8.42 -21.20 1.91
CA LEU A 94 -9.49 -21.73 1.06
C LEU A 94 -9.28 -21.41 -0.42
N ALA A 95 -8.69 -20.26 -0.73
CA ALA A 95 -8.30 -19.87 -2.07
C ALA A 95 -7.00 -20.57 -2.57
N GLY A 96 -6.37 -21.42 -1.76
CA GLY A 96 -5.15 -22.15 -2.11
C GLY A 96 -3.85 -21.45 -1.73
N ALA A 97 -3.91 -20.41 -0.89
CA ALA A 97 -2.76 -19.65 -0.40
C ALA A 97 -2.69 -19.69 1.13
N SER A 98 -2.18 -20.78 1.70
CA SER A 98 -2.15 -20.98 3.15
C SER A 98 -1.01 -20.18 3.82
N PRO A 99 -1.31 -19.16 4.64
CA PRO A 99 -0.26 -18.37 5.28
C PRO A 99 0.53 -19.20 6.30
N ARG A 100 1.86 -19.16 6.25
CA ARG A 100 2.74 -19.87 7.18
C ARG A 100 3.18 -18.92 8.30
N ILE A 101 2.63 -19.09 9.49
CA ILE A 101 2.92 -18.23 10.64
C ILE A 101 4.03 -18.88 11.47
N ALA A 102 5.13 -18.15 11.68
CA ALA A 102 6.25 -18.62 12.49
C ALA A 102 6.19 -17.94 13.88
N GLY A 103 6.35 -18.73 14.95
CA GLY A 103 6.71 -18.20 16.27
C GLY A 103 5.59 -17.74 17.21
N SER A 104 4.31 -18.09 16.97
CA SER A 104 3.29 -17.98 18.03
C SER A 104 3.02 -19.34 18.66
N ALA A 105 2.90 -19.39 19.99
CA ALA A 105 2.58 -20.61 20.73
C ALA A 105 1.24 -21.24 20.28
N SER A 106 0.32 -20.43 19.73
CA SER A 106 -0.97 -20.86 19.19
C SER A 106 -1.00 -21.05 17.66
N HIS A 107 0.04 -20.67 16.90
CA HIS A 107 0.02 -20.61 15.42
C HIS A 107 -1.14 -19.80 14.81
N GLU A 108 -1.84 -18.99 15.62
CA GLU A 108 -2.97 -18.18 15.18
C GLU A 108 -2.53 -16.96 14.36
N ALA A 109 -3.38 -16.56 13.42
CA ALA A 109 -3.14 -15.39 12.58
C ALA A 109 -3.37 -14.11 13.38
N GLY A 110 -2.30 -13.35 13.60
CA GLY A 110 -2.36 -12.00 14.18
C GLY A 110 -2.35 -10.90 13.13
N LEU A 111 -2.55 -9.65 13.59
CA LEU A 111 -2.56 -8.44 12.74
C LEU A 111 -1.28 -8.25 11.90
N ALA A 112 -0.16 -8.84 12.32
CA ALA A 112 1.10 -8.79 11.59
C ALA A 112 1.01 -9.38 10.17
N ILE A 113 0.04 -10.26 9.87
CA ILE A 113 -0.17 -10.79 8.52
C ILE A 113 -0.41 -9.67 7.48
N ALA A 114 -1.00 -8.54 7.88
CA ALA A 114 -1.20 -7.38 7.00
C ALA A 114 0.10 -6.81 6.43
N LEU A 115 1.21 -6.98 7.17
CA LEU A 115 2.52 -6.43 6.84
C LEU A 115 3.53 -7.53 6.48
N GLY A 116 3.06 -8.75 6.22
CA GLY A 116 3.91 -9.88 5.85
C GLY A 116 4.45 -10.70 7.02
N GLY A 117 3.79 -10.68 8.18
CA GLY A 117 4.09 -11.52 9.34
C GLY A 117 3.80 -13.02 9.15
N ALA A 118 3.28 -13.42 7.99
CA ALA A 118 3.12 -14.82 7.59
C ALA A 118 3.74 -15.04 6.21
N GLY A 119 4.38 -16.19 6.00
CA GLY A 119 5.04 -16.55 4.75
C GLY A 119 4.08 -17.09 3.69
N LEU A 120 4.29 -16.66 2.44
CA LEU A 120 3.64 -17.18 1.24
C LEU A 120 4.67 -17.42 0.14
N THR A 121 4.36 -18.33 -0.76
CA THR A 121 5.16 -18.62 -1.97
C THR A 121 4.74 -17.69 -3.11
N ALA A 122 5.62 -17.49 -4.11
CA ALA A 122 5.27 -16.72 -5.31
C ALA A 122 4.08 -17.36 -6.06
N ARG A 123 4.00 -18.70 -6.05
CA ARG A 123 2.90 -19.47 -6.64
C ARG A 123 1.56 -19.18 -5.97
N GLU A 124 1.53 -19.11 -4.64
CA GLU A 124 0.33 -18.76 -3.88
C GLU A 124 -0.09 -17.31 -4.14
N LEU A 125 0.85 -16.37 -4.20
CA LEU A 125 0.56 -14.99 -4.62
C LEU A 125 0.02 -14.94 -6.06
N ALA A 126 0.53 -15.76 -6.98
CA ALA A 126 0.03 -15.82 -8.35
C ALA A 126 -1.43 -16.29 -8.40
N VAL A 127 -1.81 -17.29 -7.59
CA VAL A 127 -3.22 -17.72 -7.47
C VAL A 127 -4.10 -16.56 -6.96
N LEU A 128 -3.65 -15.82 -5.95
CA LEU A 128 -4.43 -14.71 -5.39
C LEU A 128 -4.61 -13.56 -6.39
N TYR A 129 -3.56 -13.18 -7.12
CA TYR A 129 -3.65 -12.10 -8.12
C TYR A 129 -4.37 -12.55 -9.39
N ALA A 130 -4.28 -13.83 -9.79
CA ALA A 130 -5.13 -14.39 -10.83
C ALA A 130 -6.60 -14.35 -10.42
N ALA A 131 -6.92 -14.68 -9.15
CA ALA A 131 -8.26 -14.55 -8.63
C ALA A 131 -8.76 -13.10 -8.65
N LEU A 132 -7.89 -12.14 -8.34
CA LEU A 132 -8.23 -10.71 -8.42
C LEU A 132 -8.62 -10.28 -9.84
N GLY A 133 -7.94 -10.81 -10.87
CA GLY A 133 -8.30 -10.59 -12.28
C GLY A 133 -9.52 -11.38 -12.77
N ASP A 134 -9.85 -12.49 -12.10
CA ASP A 134 -10.95 -13.41 -12.46
C ASP A 134 -12.17 -13.23 -11.53
N GLY A 135 -12.55 -11.98 -11.23
CA GLY A 135 -13.75 -11.65 -10.46
C GLY A 135 -13.78 -12.22 -9.04
N GLY A 136 -12.60 -12.40 -8.44
CA GLY A 136 -12.43 -12.96 -7.09
C GLY A 136 -12.49 -14.48 -7.01
N ILE A 137 -12.39 -15.21 -8.13
CA ILE A 137 -12.35 -16.68 -8.16
C ILE A 137 -10.92 -17.21 -8.24
N ALA A 138 -10.47 -17.87 -7.18
CA ALA A 138 -9.20 -18.58 -7.18
C ALA A 138 -9.33 -19.95 -7.84
N LYS A 139 -8.45 -20.23 -8.80
CA LYS A 139 -8.33 -21.52 -9.47
C LYS A 139 -6.95 -22.11 -9.21
N PRO A 140 -6.82 -23.44 -9.10
CA PRO A 140 -5.53 -24.08 -8.91
C PRO A 140 -4.62 -23.86 -10.14
N LEU A 141 -3.31 -23.71 -9.89
CA LEU A 141 -2.32 -23.65 -10.96
C LEU A 141 -2.29 -24.96 -11.75
N VAL A 142 -2.13 -24.83 -13.06
CA VAL A 142 -1.98 -25.93 -14.01
C VAL A 142 -0.59 -25.83 -14.62
N TRP A 143 0.16 -26.94 -14.63
CA TRP A 143 1.55 -26.95 -15.11
C TRP A 143 1.70 -27.64 -16.47
N ARG A 144 0.73 -28.48 -16.83
CA ARG A 144 0.72 -29.29 -18.04
C ARG A 144 -0.55 -29.05 -18.83
N GLU A 145 -0.43 -29.01 -20.15
CA GLU A 145 -1.57 -28.80 -21.06
C GLU A 145 -2.64 -29.89 -20.90
N GLU A 146 -2.23 -31.15 -20.68
CA GLU A 146 -3.14 -32.27 -20.45
C GLU A 146 -4.06 -32.12 -19.22
N GLU A 147 -3.69 -31.26 -18.26
CA GLU A 147 -4.43 -31.02 -17.02
C GLU A 147 -5.41 -29.84 -17.15
N GLU A 148 -5.35 -29.06 -18.23
CA GLU A 148 -6.10 -27.81 -18.41
C GLU A 148 -7.62 -28.05 -18.45
N ALA A 149 -8.06 -28.98 -19.29
CA ALA A 149 -9.49 -29.30 -19.45
C ALA A 149 -10.13 -29.72 -18.12
N ALA A 150 -9.43 -30.57 -17.35
CA ALA A 150 -9.88 -30.99 -16.03
C ALA A 150 -9.89 -29.82 -15.04
N SER A 151 -8.95 -28.87 -15.15
CA SER A 151 -8.92 -27.68 -14.30
C SER A 151 -10.08 -26.73 -14.58
N LEU A 152 -10.39 -26.47 -15.86
CA LEU A 152 -11.51 -25.63 -16.27
C LEU A 152 -12.87 -26.18 -15.84
N ALA A 153 -13.00 -27.50 -15.71
CA ALA A 153 -14.21 -28.15 -15.22
C ALA A 153 -14.39 -28.04 -13.69
N ARG A 154 -13.33 -27.72 -12.93
CA ARG A 154 -13.43 -27.60 -11.47
C ARG A 154 -13.97 -26.21 -11.10
N PRO A 155 -14.99 -26.14 -10.23
CA PRO A 155 -15.40 -24.85 -9.68
C PRO A 155 -14.26 -24.29 -8.83
N GLY A 156 -13.84 -23.07 -9.15
CA GLY A 156 -12.87 -22.34 -8.34
C GLY A 156 -13.40 -22.02 -6.94
N ARG A 157 -12.56 -21.38 -6.13
CA ARG A 157 -12.90 -20.97 -4.76
C ARG A 157 -13.09 -19.46 -4.73
N ARG A 158 -14.22 -19.01 -4.18
CA ARG A 158 -14.50 -17.59 -3.98
C ARG A 158 -13.55 -17.04 -2.94
N LEU A 159 -12.63 -16.17 -3.35
CA LEU A 159 -11.74 -15.43 -2.47
C LEU A 159 -12.42 -14.14 -2.00
N ILE A 160 -12.97 -13.37 -2.94
CA ILE A 160 -13.66 -12.09 -2.72
C ILE A 160 -14.80 -11.91 -3.71
N GLY A 161 -15.73 -11.00 -3.45
CA GLY A 161 -16.80 -10.62 -4.35
C GLY A 161 -16.28 -9.97 -5.65
N GLU A 162 -17.03 -10.15 -6.73
CA GLU A 162 -16.67 -9.61 -8.06
C GLU A 162 -16.59 -8.07 -8.05
N SER A 163 -17.58 -7.40 -7.45
CA SER A 163 -17.59 -5.94 -7.30
C SER A 163 -16.39 -5.42 -6.50
N SER A 164 -16.00 -6.14 -5.45
CA SER A 164 -14.82 -5.80 -4.62
C SER A 164 -13.52 -6.02 -5.40
N ALA A 165 -13.41 -7.11 -6.17
CA ALA A 165 -12.26 -7.37 -7.02
C ALA A 165 -12.09 -6.26 -8.08
N GLU A 166 -13.16 -5.87 -8.76
CA GLU A 166 -13.15 -4.77 -9.73
C GLU A 166 -12.75 -3.44 -9.09
N GLU A 167 -13.28 -3.11 -7.92
CA GLU A 167 -12.96 -1.87 -7.23
C GLU A 167 -11.49 -1.82 -6.81
N ILE A 168 -10.95 -2.93 -6.31
CA ILE A 168 -9.52 -3.04 -6.00
C ILE A 168 -8.67 -2.88 -7.27
N ILE A 169 -9.02 -3.53 -8.38
CA ILE A 169 -8.33 -3.36 -9.66
C ILE A 169 -8.31 -1.87 -10.05
N ARG A 170 -9.46 -1.18 -9.97
CA ARG A 170 -9.56 0.27 -10.25
C ARG A 170 -8.68 1.10 -9.32
N ILE A 171 -8.66 0.82 -8.02
CA ILE A 171 -7.80 1.54 -7.07
C ILE A 171 -6.33 1.36 -7.43
N LEU A 172 -5.89 0.12 -7.72
CA LEU A 172 -4.49 -0.19 -8.02
C LEU A 172 -4.03 0.38 -9.37
N GLN A 173 -4.89 0.42 -10.39
CA GLN A 173 -4.59 1.08 -11.68
C GLN A 173 -4.37 2.59 -11.57
N ASN A 174 -4.95 3.21 -10.53
CA ASN A 174 -4.83 4.64 -10.28
C ASN A 174 -3.69 5.00 -9.31
N GLY A 175 -2.91 4.00 -8.86
CA GLY A 175 -1.74 4.22 -8.04
C GLY A 175 -0.60 4.98 -8.74
N PRO A 176 0.40 5.44 -7.96
CA PRO A 176 1.58 6.12 -8.50
C PRO A 176 2.39 5.17 -9.39
N THR A 177 2.69 5.60 -10.62
CA THR A 177 3.50 4.82 -11.54
C THR A 177 4.99 4.86 -11.20
N PRO A 178 5.78 3.85 -11.64
CA PRO A 178 7.23 3.88 -11.50
C PRO A 178 7.83 5.16 -12.08
N GLU A 179 8.93 5.62 -11.48
CA GLU A 179 9.69 6.77 -11.96
C GLU A 179 10.09 6.59 -13.43
N GLY A 180 9.97 7.65 -14.23
CA GLY A 180 10.27 7.60 -15.67
C GLY A 180 9.20 6.93 -16.54
N ARG A 181 8.12 6.37 -15.97
CA ARG A 181 7.01 5.79 -16.74
C ARG A 181 5.76 6.68 -16.70
N VAL A 182 5.25 6.99 -17.89
CA VAL A 182 3.94 7.66 -18.05
C VAL A 182 2.83 6.68 -17.65
N PRO A 183 1.83 7.10 -16.86
CA PRO A 183 0.69 6.26 -16.52
C PRO A 183 0.03 5.63 -17.75
N GLY A 184 -0.25 4.32 -17.69
CA GLY A 184 -0.83 3.56 -18.81
C GLY A 184 -2.13 4.17 -19.37
N ARG A 185 -2.93 4.81 -18.50
CA ARG A 185 -4.14 5.55 -18.87
C ARG A 185 -3.91 6.78 -19.76
N LEU A 186 -2.68 7.29 -19.82
CA LEU A 186 -2.27 8.46 -20.60
C LEU A 186 -1.49 8.07 -21.87
N THR A 187 -1.22 6.79 -22.07
CA THR A 187 -0.45 6.25 -23.20
C THR A 187 -1.35 5.39 -24.07
N GLU A 188 -1.48 5.74 -25.33
CA GLU A 188 -2.26 4.95 -26.30
C GLU A 188 -1.64 3.55 -26.45
N ASN A 189 -2.48 2.51 -26.40
CA ASN A 189 -2.12 1.09 -26.52
C ASN A 189 -1.31 0.45 -25.38
N ALA A 190 -0.90 1.20 -24.34
CA ALA A 190 -0.21 0.60 -23.20
C ALA A 190 -1.16 -0.26 -22.33
N PRO A 191 -0.71 -1.41 -21.81
CA PRO A 191 -1.52 -2.18 -20.87
C PRO A 191 -1.80 -1.36 -19.61
N GLN A 192 -3.06 -1.34 -19.17
CA GLN A 192 -3.39 -0.84 -17.83
C GLN A 192 -3.09 -1.92 -16.81
N ILE A 193 -2.06 -1.69 -16.01
CA ILE A 193 -1.57 -2.65 -15.03
C ILE A 193 -2.10 -2.25 -13.65
N ALA A 194 -2.88 -3.13 -13.03
CA ALA A 194 -3.25 -3.03 -11.62
C ALA A 194 -2.15 -3.72 -10.81
N PHE A 195 -1.40 -3.00 -9.98
CA PHE A 195 -0.26 -3.61 -9.28
C PHE A 195 -0.15 -3.19 -7.82
N LYS A 196 0.58 -4.01 -7.06
CA LYS A 196 0.94 -3.75 -5.68
C LYS A 196 2.39 -4.15 -5.45
N THR A 197 3.14 -3.23 -4.84
CA THR A 197 4.49 -3.52 -4.33
C THR A 197 4.44 -4.12 -2.93
N GLY A 198 5.43 -4.93 -2.58
CA GLY A 198 5.65 -5.41 -1.23
C GLY A 198 7.12 -5.38 -0.88
N THR A 199 7.44 -4.95 0.34
CA THR A 199 8.78 -5.03 0.91
C THR A 199 8.64 -5.67 2.28
N SER A 200 9.38 -6.74 2.56
CA SER A 200 9.36 -7.38 3.87
C SER A 200 10.20 -6.60 4.90
N TYR A 201 9.93 -6.84 6.18
CA TYR A 201 10.70 -6.24 7.27
C TYR A 201 12.19 -6.57 7.14
N GLY A 202 13.05 -5.57 7.34
CA GLY A 202 14.49 -5.73 7.19
C GLY A 202 14.96 -5.94 5.75
N TYR A 203 14.16 -5.57 4.73
CA TYR A 203 14.54 -5.57 3.32
C TYR A 203 15.01 -6.95 2.79
N ARG A 204 14.38 -8.04 3.24
CA ARG A 204 14.75 -9.41 2.81
C ARG A 204 14.12 -9.78 1.46
N ASP A 205 12.89 -9.32 1.25
CA ASP A 205 12.07 -9.64 0.09
C ASP A 205 11.52 -8.37 -0.55
N ALA A 206 11.72 -8.25 -1.86
CA ALA A 206 11.15 -7.21 -2.70
C ALA A 206 10.18 -7.87 -3.69
N TRP A 207 8.92 -7.45 -3.65
CA TRP A 207 7.82 -8.01 -4.42
C TRP A 207 7.14 -6.95 -5.29
N ALA A 208 6.69 -7.38 -6.46
CA ALA A 208 5.66 -6.72 -7.23
C ALA A 208 4.68 -7.78 -7.74
N ALA A 209 3.40 -7.57 -7.53
CA ALA A 209 2.34 -8.44 -8.02
C ALA A 209 1.26 -7.61 -8.69
N GLY A 210 0.70 -8.08 -9.80
CA GLY A 210 -0.27 -7.30 -10.54
C GLY A 210 -1.04 -8.10 -11.58
N VAL A 211 -2.09 -7.46 -12.09
CA VAL A 211 -2.98 -7.94 -13.13
C VAL A 211 -2.87 -6.99 -14.33
N ALA A 212 -2.61 -7.55 -15.51
CA ALA A 212 -2.51 -6.81 -16.76
C ALA A 212 -3.30 -7.57 -17.85
N GLY A 213 -4.52 -7.12 -18.14
CA GLY A 213 -5.42 -7.86 -19.01
C GLY A 213 -5.80 -9.22 -18.41
N ASP A 214 -5.53 -10.29 -19.14
CA ASP A 214 -5.75 -11.69 -18.76
C ASP A 214 -4.58 -12.32 -17.99
N LEU A 215 -3.53 -11.54 -17.69
CA LEU A 215 -2.32 -12.02 -17.03
C LEU A 215 -2.26 -11.57 -15.58
N ALA A 216 -1.96 -12.53 -14.69
CA ALA A 216 -1.42 -12.25 -13.37
C ALA A 216 0.10 -12.42 -13.38
N ILE A 217 0.83 -11.39 -12.95
CA ILE A 217 2.29 -11.36 -12.94
C ILE A 217 2.75 -11.16 -11.51
N VAL A 218 3.63 -12.04 -11.02
CA VAL A 218 4.25 -11.93 -9.71
C VAL A 218 5.77 -12.02 -9.87
N VAL A 219 6.45 -10.98 -9.39
CA VAL A 219 7.91 -10.87 -9.40
C VAL A 219 8.40 -10.78 -7.97
N TRP A 220 9.40 -11.61 -7.65
CA TRP A 220 10.17 -11.54 -6.42
C TRP A 220 11.63 -11.29 -6.75
N VAL A 221 12.25 -10.42 -5.95
CA VAL A 221 13.69 -10.23 -5.94
C VAL A 221 14.15 -10.31 -4.50
N GLY A 222 15.10 -11.20 -4.22
CA GLY A 222 15.66 -11.38 -2.89
C GLY A 222 16.90 -12.25 -2.92
N ARG A 223 17.46 -12.54 -1.75
CA ARG A 223 18.54 -13.53 -1.64
C ARG A 223 17.97 -14.91 -1.35
N ALA A 224 18.51 -15.94 -1.99
CA ALA A 224 18.09 -17.32 -1.77
C ALA A 224 18.28 -17.77 -0.31
N ASP A 225 19.29 -17.26 0.39
CA ASP A 225 19.53 -17.51 1.82
C ASP A 225 18.64 -16.68 2.77
N GLY A 226 17.80 -15.79 2.22
CA GLY A 226 16.93 -14.91 3.00
C GLY A 226 17.65 -13.78 3.73
N ALA A 227 18.94 -13.52 3.46
CA ALA A 227 19.64 -12.42 4.12
C ALA A 227 19.12 -11.03 3.65
N PRO A 228 19.21 -9.99 4.52
CA PRO A 228 18.77 -8.64 4.19
C PRO A 228 19.49 -8.05 2.97
N ARG A 229 18.79 -7.17 2.24
CA ARG A 229 19.36 -6.27 1.24
C ARG A 229 18.89 -4.83 1.51
N PRO A 230 19.52 -4.13 2.47
CA PRO A 230 19.12 -2.77 2.83
C PRO A 230 19.02 -1.85 1.62
N GLY A 231 17.96 -1.04 1.57
CA GLY A 231 17.71 -0.10 0.48
C GLY A 231 17.07 -0.71 -0.78
N VAL A 232 16.91 -2.04 -0.86
CA VAL A 232 16.23 -2.68 -1.99
C VAL A 232 14.76 -2.88 -1.67
N THR A 233 13.87 -2.15 -2.35
CA THR A 233 12.42 -2.28 -2.18
C THR A 233 11.74 -2.99 -3.35
N GLY A 234 10.48 -3.41 -3.15
CA GLY A 234 9.63 -3.91 -4.23
C GLY A 234 9.46 -2.90 -5.38
N GLY A 235 9.41 -1.60 -5.06
CA GLY A 235 9.28 -0.52 -6.05
C GLY A 235 10.52 -0.38 -6.94
N ASP A 236 11.72 -0.57 -6.38
CA ASP A 236 12.96 -0.33 -7.10
C ASP A 236 13.44 -1.56 -7.89
N ALA A 237 13.19 -2.77 -7.37
CA ALA A 237 13.75 -4.00 -7.93
C ALA A 237 12.74 -4.89 -8.65
N ALA A 238 11.55 -5.08 -8.09
CA ALA A 238 10.58 -6.05 -8.62
C ALA A 238 9.59 -5.40 -9.60
N LEU A 239 9.18 -4.16 -9.31
CA LEU A 239 8.18 -3.44 -10.08
C LEU A 239 8.62 -3.15 -11.53
N PRO A 240 9.85 -2.70 -11.81
CA PRO A 240 10.29 -2.47 -13.20
C PRO A 240 10.23 -3.74 -14.05
N VAL A 241 10.63 -4.89 -13.47
CA VAL A 241 10.59 -6.20 -14.13
C VAL A 241 9.15 -6.62 -14.43
N LEU A 242 8.21 -6.41 -13.50
CA LEU A 242 6.79 -6.69 -13.74
C LEU A 242 6.26 -5.91 -14.94
N PHE A 243 6.58 -4.61 -14.99
CA PHE A 243 6.15 -3.73 -16.07
C PHE A 243 6.79 -4.10 -17.41
N GLU A 244 8.06 -4.51 -17.42
CA GLU A 244 8.72 -5.04 -18.62
C GLU A 244 8.07 -6.34 -19.13
N ILE A 245 7.72 -7.26 -18.23
CA ILE A 245 6.98 -8.48 -18.59
C ILE A 245 5.63 -8.13 -19.19
N ALA A 246 4.88 -7.23 -18.55
CA ALA A 246 3.55 -6.81 -19.01
C ALA A 246 3.59 -6.16 -20.40
N ASP A 247 4.57 -5.30 -20.66
CA ASP A 247 4.74 -4.68 -21.98
C ASP A 247 5.08 -5.72 -23.05
N ARG A 248 6.08 -6.59 -22.78
CA ARG A 248 6.46 -7.66 -23.72
C ARG A 248 5.30 -8.61 -23.99
N ALA A 249 4.55 -8.97 -22.96
CA ALA A 249 3.38 -9.83 -23.10
C ALA A 249 2.27 -9.16 -23.92
N ALA A 250 2.00 -7.87 -23.68
CA ALA A 250 1.03 -7.11 -24.46
C ALA A 250 1.44 -6.97 -25.94
N HIS A 251 2.73 -6.89 -26.25
CA HIS A 251 3.22 -6.82 -27.62
C HIS A 251 3.25 -8.19 -28.33
N HIS A 252 3.56 -9.28 -27.62
CA HIS A 252 3.76 -10.59 -28.23
C HIS A 252 2.54 -11.52 -28.18
N LEU A 253 1.68 -11.42 -27.15
CA LEU A 253 0.49 -12.27 -27.02
C LEU A 253 -0.71 -11.72 -27.79
N ARG A 254 -0.72 -10.43 -28.13
CA ARG A 254 -1.76 -9.83 -28.99
C ARG A 254 -1.67 -10.27 -30.45
N ASP A 255 -0.48 -10.68 -30.91
CA ASP A 255 -0.24 -11.05 -32.31
C ASP A 255 -0.49 -12.55 -32.60
N THR A 256 -0.70 -13.41 -31.60
CA THR A 256 -0.71 -14.89 -31.80
C THR A 256 -1.90 -15.67 -31.24
N GLY A 257 -3.01 -15.06 -30.81
CA GLY A 257 -4.10 -15.84 -30.20
C GLY A 257 -5.52 -15.32 -30.43
N GLU A 258 -6.41 -16.20 -30.87
CA GLU A 258 -7.88 -16.00 -30.87
C GLU A 258 -8.47 -16.00 -29.45
N ALA A 259 -7.89 -15.24 -28.52
CA ALA A 259 -8.51 -15.01 -27.22
C ALA A 259 -9.66 -14.02 -27.42
N ARG A 260 -10.89 -14.53 -27.50
CA ARG A 260 -12.12 -13.71 -27.51
C ARG A 260 -12.16 -12.91 -26.21
N GLY A 261 -11.76 -11.64 -26.28
CA GLY A 261 -11.86 -10.69 -25.19
C GLY A 261 -13.29 -10.59 -24.69
N ARG A 262 -13.57 -11.22 -23.54
CA ARG A 262 -14.79 -10.96 -22.76
C ARG A 262 -14.55 -9.74 -21.88
N LEU A 263 -14.55 -8.58 -22.51
CA LEU A 263 -14.77 -7.30 -21.85
C LEU A 263 -16.03 -6.70 -22.46
N THR A 264 -17.20 -7.18 -22.04
CA THR A 264 -18.42 -6.40 -22.19
C THR A 264 -18.45 -5.36 -21.09
N SER A 265 -17.69 -4.27 -21.28
CA SER A 265 -17.98 -3.04 -20.55
C SER A 265 -19.27 -2.48 -21.15
N GLU A 266 -20.40 -2.60 -20.44
CA GLU A 266 -21.53 -1.74 -20.75
C GLU A 266 -21.10 -0.30 -20.57
N LYS A 267 -21.21 0.49 -21.64
CA LYS A 267 -20.95 1.93 -21.62
C LYS A 267 -21.90 2.59 -20.64
N HIS A 268 -21.42 2.90 -19.44
CA HIS A 268 -22.10 3.89 -18.61
C HIS A 268 -21.80 5.29 -19.17
N VAL A 269 -22.86 5.95 -19.60
CA VAL A 269 -22.87 7.34 -20.06
C VAL A 269 -22.36 8.22 -18.93
N ARG A 270 -21.17 8.81 -19.10
CA ARG A 270 -20.70 9.91 -18.25
C ARG A 270 -21.68 11.06 -18.41
N SER A 271 -22.39 11.40 -17.34
CA SER A 271 -23.06 12.69 -17.21
C SER A 271 -22.01 13.80 -17.38
N ARG A 272 -22.10 14.51 -18.51
CA ARG A 272 -21.37 15.76 -18.72
C ARG A 272 -22.01 16.82 -17.82
N GLY A 273 -21.30 17.21 -16.77
CA GLY A 273 -21.72 18.34 -15.94
C GLY A 273 -21.04 18.36 -14.58
N ALA A 274 -19.76 18.71 -14.55
CA ALA A 274 -19.18 19.28 -13.35
C ALA A 274 -18.38 20.53 -13.78
N MET A 275 -18.84 21.68 -13.32
CA MET A 275 -18.23 22.98 -13.53
C MET A 275 -16.75 22.94 -13.15
N ARG A 276 -15.89 23.44 -14.04
CA ARG A 276 -14.55 23.89 -13.67
C ARG A 276 -14.74 25.17 -12.85
N ASP A 277 -14.63 25.06 -11.55
CA ASP A 277 -14.45 26.23 -10.71
C ASP A 277 -13.04 26.79 -10.96
N PHE A 278 -12.99 28.00 -11.52
CA PHE A 278 -11.84 28.88 -11.44
C PHE A 278 -11.81 29.48 -10.03
N ALA A 279 -11.40 28.68 -9.04
CA ALA A 279 -11.15 29.18 -7.69
C ALA A 279 -9.70 29.68 -7.58
N ALA A 280 -9.52 30.84 -6.92
CA ALA A 280 -8.21 31.35 -6.54
C ALA A 280 -7.42 30.26 -5.79
N ALA A 281 -6.17 30.05 -6.19
CA ALA A 281 -5.36 28.95 -5.68
C ALA A 281 -5.22 29.02 -4.15
N ALA A 282 -5.58 27.92 -3.49
CA ALA A 282 -5.71 27.80 -2.04
C ALA A 282 -4.39 28.10 -1.30
N PRO A 283 -4.43 28.64 -0.06
CA PRO A 283 -3.25 28.81 0.78
C PRO A 283 -2.59 27.45 1.11
N PRO A 284 -1.30 27.42 1.50
CA PRO A 284 -0.63 26.19 1.87
C PRO A 284 -1.36 25.50 3.03
N GLN A 285 -1.42 24.18 3.05
CA GLN A 285 -2.02 23.40 4.13
C GLN A 285 -0.93 22.93 5.09
N ILE A 286 -1.12 23.16 6.40
CA ILE A 286 -0.27 22.57 7.44
C ILE A 286 -0.78 21.15 7.72
N LEU A 287 0.04 20.15 7.46
CA LEU A 287 -0.24 18.73 7.70
C LEU A 287 0.19 18.30 9.10
N PHE A 288 1.33 18.81 9.57
CA PHE A 288 1.79 18.63 10.94
C PHE A 288 2.47 19.90 11.48
N PRO A 289 2.14 20.30 12.71
CA PRO A 289 1.10 19.73 13.57
C PRO A 289 -0.32 20.14 13.12
N PRO A 290 -1.36 19.31 13.32
CA PRO A 290 -2.72 19.70 12.96
C PRO A 290 -3.27 20.76 13.94
N ARG A 291 -4.38 21.40 13.56
CA ARG A 291 -5.05 22.39 14.41
C ARG A 291 -5.45 21.76 15.74
N ASP A 292 -5.14 22.46 16.83
CA ASP A 292 -5.44 22.08 18.21
C ASP A 292 -4.75 20.78 18.68
N ALA A 293 -3.65 20.38 18.02
CA ALA A 293 -2.84 19.25 18.44
C ALA A 293 -2.20 19.46 19.82
N GLU A 294 -2.18 18.39 20.63
CA GLU A 294 -1.37 18.30 21.84
C GLU A 294 -0.04 17.56 21.52
N LEU A 295 1.08 18.25 21.70
CA LEU A 295 2.42 17.78 21.37
C LEU A 295 3.21 17.51 22.64
N TRP A 296 3.77 16.31 22.78
CA TRP A 296 4.49 15.89 23.97
C TRP A 296 5.99 16.08 23.79
N ALA A 297 6.59 17.04 24.51
CA ALA A 297 8.01 17.43 24.40
C ALA A 297 8.86 17.02 25.62
N GLY A 298 8.41 16.03 26.42
CA GLY A 298 9.11 15.56 27.62
C GLY A 298 10.24 14.56 27.35
N SER A 299 10.99 14.18 28.39
CA SER A 299 12.02 13.14 28.28
C SER A 299 11.40 11.74 28.08
N VAL A 300 11.98 10.96 27.18
CA VAL A 300 11.63 9.54 26.97
C VAL A 300 12.85 8.71 27.41
N ASP A 301 12.70 7.87 28.42
CA ASP A 301 13.76 7.01 28.96
C ASP A 301 15.06 7.75 29.32
N GLY A 302 14.95 8.97 29.87
CA GLY A 302 16.09 9.80 30.27
C GLY A 302 16.82 10.51 29.11
N ALA A 303 16.36 10.36 27.87
CA ALA A 303 16.83 11.11 26.71
C ALA A 303 15.87 12.26 26.37
N PRO A 304 16.38 13.42 25.91
CA PRO A 304 15.53 14.54 25.48
C PRO A 304 14.68 14.13 24.27
N ALA A 305 13.41 14.53 24.24
CA ALA A 305 12.55 14.34 23.07
C ALA A 305 13.19 14.98 21.83
N ARG A 306 13.14 14.25 20.71
CA ARG A 306 13.54 14.80 19.41
C ARG A 306 12.57 15.89 18.99
N GLY A 307 13.09 16.90 18.28
CA GLY A 307 12.28 17.98 17.70
C GLY A 307 11.21 17.45 16.74
N PHE A 308 10.14 18.22 16.61
CA PHE A 308 9.02 17.95 15.72
C PHE A 308 9.34 18.37 14.29
N VAL A 309 9.24 17.46 13.34
CA VAL A 309 9.35 17.79 11.92
C VAL A 309 8.02 18.40 11.45
N LEU A 310 8.05 19.66 11.01
CA LEU A 310 6.87 20.34 10.49
C LEU A 310 6.60 19.89 9.06
N ALA A 311 5.33 19.69 8.71
CA ALA A 311 4.97 19.17 7.39
C ALA A 311 3.77 19.93 6.82
N GLY A 312 3.81 20.22 5.54
CA GLY A 312 2.78 21.00 4.87
C GLY A 312 2.83 20.85 3.36
N ARG A 313 1.73 21.17 2.70
CA ARG A 313 1.58 21.13 1.24
C ARG A 313 1.22 22.52 0.74
N GLY A 314 1.96 23.04 -0.23
CA GLY A 314 1.62 24.30 -0.87
C GLY A 314 2.39 24.46 -2.17
N ASP A 315 2.34 25.67 -2.71
CA ASP A 315 2.99 25.99 -3.97
C ASP A 315 4.48 26.30 -3.76
N GLY A 316 5.34 25.40 -4.23
CA GLY A 316 6.78 25.46 -4.03
C GLY A 316 7.23 25.10 -2.61
N LYS A 317 8.47 25.49 -2.27
CA LYS A 317 9.06 25.23 -0.95
C LYS A 317 8.37 26.11 0.11
N LEU A 318 7.97 25.49 1.22
CA LEU A 318 7.34 26.19 2.33
C LEU A 318 8.37 26.78 3.31
N SER A 319 8.12 28.01 3.74
CA SER A 319 8.82 28.65 4.86
C SER A 319 7.98 28.48 6.13
N TRP A 320 8.64 28.08 7.22
CA TRP A 320 7.99 27.71 8.47
C TRP A 320 8.34 28.67 9.60
N TYR A 321 7.33 29.02 10.40
CA TYR A 321 7.49 29.87 11.57
C TYR A 321 6.73 29.30 12.76
N VAL A 322 7.30 29.43 13.96
CA VAL A 322 6.65 29.13 15.23
C VAL A 322 6.67 30.37 16.10
N ASP A 323 5.49 30.84 16.52
CA ASP A 323 5.30 32.12 17.22
C ASP A 323 5.97 33.32 16.50
N GLY A 324 6.04 33.25 15.17
CA GLY A 324 6.66 34.28 14.31
C GLY A 324 8.17 34.15 14.14
N ALA A 325 8.85 33.24 14.85
CA ALA A 325 10.27 32.95 14.65
C ALA A 325 10.45 31.89 13.54
N PRO A 326 11.43 32.03 12.63
CA PRO A 326 11.68 31.04 11.59
C PRO A 326 12.13 29.70 12.19
N CYS A 327 11.66 28.61 11.60
CA CYS A 327 12.03 27.25 12.00
C CYS A 327 13.42 26.88 11.48
N GLU A 328 14.20 26.14 12.26
CA GLU A 328 15.48 25.57 11.81
C GLU A 328 15.25 24.43 10.83
N VAL A 329 16.26 24.12 10.01
CA VAL A 329 16.27 22.96 9.11
C VAL A 329 17.35 21.98 9.56
N ASP A 330 17.05 20.69 9.50
CA ASP A 330 18.05 19.65 9.75
C ASP A 330 18.99 19.43 8.56
N ASP A 331 19.95 18.52 8.70
CA ASP A 331 20.93 18.16 7.66
C ASP A 331 20.27 17.61 6.38
N ALA A 332 19.03 17.11 6.48
CA ALA A 332 18.23 16.63 5.35
C ALA A 332 17.34 17.75 4.74
N GLY A 333 17.41 18.97 5.28
CA GLY A 333 16.65 20.13 4.84
C GLY A 333 15.19 20.16 5.31
N ALA A 334 14.81 19.30 6.25
CA ALA A 334 13.47 19.26 6.83
C ALA A 334 13.31 20.31 7.95
N PRO A 335 12.18 21.03 8.05
CA PRO A 335 11.96 22.03 9.08
C PRO A 335 11.70 21.35 10.43
N VAL A 336 12.59 21.55 11.40
CA VAL A 336 12.53 20.92 12.72
C VAL A 336 12.31 21.96 13.82
N TRP A 337 11.28 21.74 14.63
CA TRP A 337 10.94 22.59 15.76
C TRP A 337 11.05 21.83 17.08
N SER A 338 11.92 22.29 17.96
CA SER A 338 12.04 21.80 19.34
C SER A 338 11.41 22.82 20.30
N PRO A 339 10.26 22.53 20.93
CA PRO A 339 9.65 23.46 21.87
C PRO A 339 10.51 23.65 23.11
N THR A 340 10.65 24.89 23.57
CA THR A 340 11.47 25.23 24.74
C THR A 340 10.69 25.29 26.06
N ARG A 341 9.36 25.37 26.00
CA ARG A 341 8.46 25.42 27.17
C ARG A 341 7.14 24.73 26.87
N GLU A 342 6.42 24.37 27.93
CA GLU A 342 5.01 24.00 27.80
C GLU A 342 4.13 25.22 27.49
N GLY A 343 2.95 24.95 26.93
CA GLY A 343 1.94 25.96 26.62
C GLY A 343 1.53 26.02 25.15
N PHE A 344 0.84 27.08 24.76
CA PHE A 344 0.33 27.23 23.40
C PHE A 344 1.34 27.88 22.47
N TYR A 345 1.39 27.36 21.25
CA TYR A 345 2.21 27.85 20.15
C TYR A 345 1.37 28.02 18.88
N THR A 346 1.76 28.95 18.02
CA THR A 346 1.18 29.14 16.68
C THR A 346 2.19 28.76 15.62
N VAL A 347 1.90 27.71 14.85
CA VAL A 347 2.73 27.30 13.71
C VAL A 347 2.15 27.90 12.44
N THR A 348 3.01 28.51 11.63
CA THR A 348 2.67 29.17 10.36
C THR A 348 3.48 28.57 9.22
N ALA A 349 2.83 28.23 8.12
CA ALA A 349 3.47 27.85 6.86
C ALA A 349 3.16 28.91 5.80
N VAL A 350 4.19 29.36 5.09
CA VAL A 350 4.11 30.36 4.02
C VAL A 350 4.65 29.77 2.73
N ASP A 351 3.93 29.91 1.63
CA ASP A 351 4.35 29.43 0.32
C ASP A 351 5.14 30.48 -0.48
N SER A 352 5.66 30.07 -1.64
CA SER A 352 6.45 30.95 -2.52
C SER A 352 5.68 32.15 -3.08
N ALA A 353 4.34 32.10 -3.05
CA ALA A 353 3.44 33.18 -3.45
C ALA A 353 3.04 34.09 -2.27
N GLY A 354 3.60 33.86 -1.07
CA GLY A 354 3.33 34.66 0.13
C GLY A 354 2.01 34.33 0.83
N ARG A 355 1.30 33.28 0.41
CA ARG A 355 0.08 32.82 1.09
C ARG A 355 0.45 32.05 2.34
N ALA A 356 -0.32 32.22 3.41
CA ALA A 356 -0.01 31.63 4.70
C ALA A 356 -1.20 30.89 5.30
N SER A 357 -0.91 29.79 5.99
CA SER A 357 -1.84 29.12 6.91
C SER A 357 -1.25 29.04 8.30
N ARG A 358 -2.13 29.00 9.31
CA ARG A 358 -1.76 28.96 10.72
C ARG A 358 -2.54 27.90 11.46
N VAL A 359 -1.87 27.21 12.38
CA VAL A 359 -2.47 26.28 13.33
C VAL A 359 -2.01 26.63 14.74
N ARG A 360 -2.90 26.48 15.71
CA ARG A 360 -2.58 26.61 17.12
C ARG A 360 -2.38 25.22 17.70
N VAL A 361 -1.35 25.03 18.50
CA VAL A 361 -1.01 23.75 19.14
C VAL A 361 -0.67 23.96 20.60
N ARG A 362 -0.80 22.91 21.40
CA ARG A 362 -0.47 22.91 22.82
C ARG A 362 0.68 21.95 23.06
N VAL A 363 1.77 22.43 23.64
CA VAL A 363 2.89 21.60 24.05
C VAL A 363 2.74 21.22 25.52
N LEU A 364 2.92 19.95 25.81
CA LEU A 364 2.89 19.35 27.14
C LEU A 364 4.28 18.78 27.47
N THR A 365 4.77 19.05 28.65
CA THR A 365 5.92 18.35 29.25
C THR A 365 5.37 17.43 30.33
N GLY A 366 5.67 16.12 30.26
CA GLY A 366 5.22 15.16 31.27
C GLY A 366 5.72 15.52 32.68
N PRO A 367 5.10 14.98 33.75
CA PRO A 367 5.64 15.17 35.10
C PRO A 367 7.05 14.58 35.21
N ALA A 368 7.93 15.29 35.92
CA ALA A 368 9.32 14.93 36.17
C ALA A 368 9.48 13.57 36.86
#